data_AF-A0A832LK83-F1
#
_entry.id   AF-A0A832LK83-F1
#
_cell.length_a   1.000
_cell.length_b   1.000
_cell.length_c   1.000
_cell.angle_alpha   90.00
_cell.angle_beta   90.00
_cell.angle_gamma   90.00
#
_symmetry.space_group_name_H-M   'P 1'
#
loop_
_entity.id
_entity.type
_entity.pdbx_description
1 polymer ?
#
loop_
_entity_poly.entity_id
_entity_poly.type
_entity_poly.pdbx_seq_one_letter_code
_entity_poly.pdbx_strand_id
1 'polypeptide(L)'
;GIMPENFIGKIRRFRPSHILLIDAARFGGRVGDARLIKPEHISGVAISTHSMPLSILIELICAGTKAKIALLGIEPKNTDFGEEVSLEVREAIKGSAKLIAEVLSQLGGG
;
A
#
# COMPACT_ATOMS: atom_id res chain seq x y z
N GLY A 1 -3.22 13.38 -7.27
CA GLY A 1 -4.03 12.14 -7.27
C GLY A 1 -5.13 12.23 -6.23
N ILE A 2 -6.02 11.23 -6.16
CA ILE A 2 -7.05 11.15 -5.11
C ILE A 2 -6.35 10.76 -3.81
N MET A 3 -6.55 11.55 -2.75
CA MET A 3 -5.89 11.34 -1.47
C MET A 3 -6.59 10.22 -0.66
N PRO A 4 -5.85 9.27 -0.07
CA PRO A 4 -6.43 8.12 0.61
C PRO A 4 -7.29 8.52 1.83
N GLU A 5 -7.01 9.65 2.47
CA GLU A 5 -7.82 10.28 3.52
C GLU A 5 -9.30 10.48 3.11
N ASN A 6 -9.58 10.72 1.83
CA ASN A 6 -10.94 10.90 1.33
C ASN A 6 -11.78 9.61 1.40
N PHE A 7 -11.16 8.45 1.64
CA PHE A 7 -11.83 7.15 1.69
C PHE A 7 -12.07 6.63 3.11
N ILE A 8 -11.58 7.30 4.16
CA ILE A 8 -11.72 6.84 5.56
C ILE A 8 -13.19 6.54 5.89
N GLY A 9 -14.11 7.47 5.55
CA GLY A 9 -15.54 7.28 5.80
C GLY A 9 -16.14 6.08 5.06
N LYS A 10 -15.71 5.83 3.81
CA LYS A 10 -16.16 4.67 3.02
C LYS A 10 -15.63 3.37 3.60
N ILE A 11 -14.35 3.32 3.97
CA ILE A 11 -13.71 2.16 4.59
C ILE A 11 -14.41 1.79 5.90
N ARG A 12 -14.69 2.78 6.77
CA ARG A 12 -15.42 2.54 8.03
C ARG A 12 -16.83 1.99 7.82
N ARG A 13 -17.55 2.47 6.80
CA ARG A 13 -18.89 1.96 6.44
C ARG A 13 -18.83 0.54 5.89
N PHE A 14 -17.80 0.22 5.10
CA PHE A 14 -17.61 -1.11 4.53
C PHE A 14 -17.30 -2.18 5.60
N ARG A 15 -16.74 -1.78 6.75
CA ARG A 15 -16.37 -2.67 7.87
C ARG A 15 -15.52 -3.89 7.41
N PRO A 16 -14.38 -3.66 6.75
CA PRO A 16 -13.53 -4.75 6.28
C PRO A 16 -12.98 -5.58 7.44
N SER A 17 -12.74 -6.86 7.19
CA SER A 17 -11.94 -7.72 8.08
C SER A 17 -10.43 -7.50 7.86
N HIS A 18 -10.03 -7.14 6.64
CA HIS A 18 -8.65 -6.95 6.23
C HIS A 18 -8.52 -5.74 5.29
N ILE A 19 -7.41 -5.01 5.42
CA ILE A 19 -7.05 -3.87 4.56
C ILE A 19 -5.62 -4.10 4.07
N LEU A 20 -5.43 -4.09 2.75
CA LEU A 20 -4.13 -4.11 2.11
C LEU A 20 -3.89 -2.74 1.47
N LEU A 21 -2.94 -1.99 2.02
CA LEU A 21 -2.44 -0.76 1.42
C LEU A 21 -1.34 -1.11 0.42
N ILE A 22 -1.24 -0.38 -0.69
CA ILE A 22 -0.18 -0.58 -1.70
C ILE A 22 0.39 0.80 -2.02
N ASP A 23 1.70 0.97 -1.83
CA ASP A 23 2.36 2.25 -2.05
C ASP A 23 3.85 2.08 -2.40
N ALA A 24 4.47 3.14 -2.93
CA ALA A 24 5.92 3.22 -3.04
C ALA A 24 6.53 3.38 -1.65
N ALA A 25 7.51 2.53 -1.32
CA ALA A 25 8.12 2.48 0.00
C ALA A 25 9.64 2.31 -0.12
N ARG A 26 10.40 3.23 0.48
CA ARG A 26 11.87 3.08 0.57
C ARG A 26 12.24 2.26 1.78
N PHE A 27 12.70 1.03 1.57
CA PHE A 27 13.10 0.09 2.61
C PHE A 27 14.50 -0.50 2.40
N GLY A 28 15.26 0.02 1.42
CA GLY A 28 16.63 -0.36 1.15
C GLY A 28 16.76 -1.68 0.37
N GLY A 29 15.71 -2.09 -0.33
CA GLY A 29 15.75 -3.22 -1.27
C GLY A 29 16.40 -2.84 -2.60
N ARG A 30 16.36 -3.77 -3.56
CA ARG A 30 16.61 -3.43 -4.97
C ARG A 30 15.38 -2.73 -5.54
N VAL A 31 15.58 -1.87 -6.53
CA VAL A 31 14.49 -1.24 -7.29
C VAL A 31 13.52 -2.31 -7.79
N GLY A 32 12.23 -2.13 -7.52
CA GLY A 32 11.16 -3.06 -7.87
C GLY A 32 10.97 -4.22 -6.89
N ASP A 33 11.82 -4.39 -5.86
CA ASP A 33 11.53 -5.35 -4.80
C ASP A 33 10.18 -4.97 -4.14
N ALA A 34 9.34 -5.98 -3.88
CA ALA A 34 8.07 -5.81 -3.20
C ALA A 34 8.11 -6.51 -1.83
N ARG A 35 7.63 -5.85 -0.78
CA ARG A 35 7.65 -6.38 0.59
C ARG A 35 6.35 -6.07 1.33
N LEU A 36 5.86 -7.06 2.05
CA LEU A 36 4.78 -6.85 3.02
C LEU A 36 5.38 -6.27 4.31
N ILE A 37 4.96 -5.05 4.64
CA ILE A 37 5.40 -4.26 5.78
C ILE A 37 4.27 -4.24 6.81
N LYS A 38 4.59 -4.62 8.04
CA LYS A 38 3.63 -4.58 9.14
C LYS A 38 3.42 -3.15 9.62
N PRO A 39 2.23 -2.79 10.14
CA PRO A 39 1.92 -1.45 10.63
C PRO A 39 2.96 -0.87 11.59
N GLU A 40 3.50 -1.71 12.49
CA GLU A 40 4.51 -1.30 13.48
C GLU A 40 5.82 -0.77 12.85
N HIS A 41 6.13 -1.18 11.62
CA HIS A 41 7.34 -0.77 10.90
C HIS A 41 7.10 0.37 9.92
N ILE A 42 5.85 0.81 9.73
CA ILE A 42 5.48 1.84 8.75
C ILE A 42 6.01 3.22 9.17
N SER A 43 6.13 3.49 10.47
CA SER A 43 6.65 4.76 11.01
C SER A 43 8.12 5.04 10.63
N GLY A 44 8.91 4.01 10.31
CA GLY A 44 10.30 4.12 9.88
C GLY A 44 10.51 4.14 8.36
N VAL A 45 9.43 4.04 7.56
CA VAL A 45 9.51 4.01 6.10
C VAL A 45 9.20 5.39 5.54
N ALA A 46 10.12 5.94 4.75
CA ALA A 46 9.85 7.15 3.98
C ALA A 46 8.87 6.78 2.85
N ILE A 47 7.61 7.20 3.02
CA ILE A 47 6.52 6.96 2.08
C ILE A 47 6.33 8.24 1.28
N SER A 48 6.44 8.10 -0.04
CA SER A 48 6.42 9.25 -0.94
C SER A 48 5.06 9.35 -1.62
N THR A 49 4.38 10.48 -1.42
CA THR A 49 3.23 11.06 -2.17
C THR A 49 1.97 11.45 -1.37
N HIS A 50 2.02 11.54 -0.04
CA HIS A 50 0.88 12.03 0.78
C HIS A 50 1.21 13.30 1.57
N SER A 51 0.25 14.23 1.69
CA SER A 51 0.34 15.38 2.60
C SER A 51 0.12 14.98 4.06
N MET A 52 -0.56 13.84 4.29
CA MET A 52 -0.71 13.21 5.60
C MET A 52 0.17 11.95 5.67
N PRO A 53 1.05 11.82 6.68
CA PRO A 53 1.84 10.60 6.88
C PRO A 53 0.95 9.34 6.89
N LEU A 54 1.37 8.28 6.18
CA LEU A 54 0.60 7.04 6.10
C LEU A 54 0.32 6.43 7.48
N SER A 55 1.24 6.61 8.44
CA SER A 55 1.04 6.22 9.84
C SER A 55 -0.24 6.83 10.43
N ILE A 56 -0.48 8.12 10.21
CA ILE A 56 -1.68 8.81 10.70
C ILE A 56 -2.94 8.28 9.99
N LEU A 57 -2.88 8.03 8.68
CA LEU A 57 -4.00 7.42 7.95
C LEU A 57 -4.39 6.08 8.58
N ILE A 58 -3.41 5.24 8.86
CA ILE A 58 -3.59 3.91 9.44
C ILE A 58 -4.20 4.02 10.83
N GLU A 59 -3.73 4.93 11.67
CA GLU A 59 -4.32 5.19 12.99
C GLU A 59 -5.80 5.58 12.89
N LEU A 60 -6.16 6.49 11.97
CA LEU A 60 -7.55 6.92 11.77
C LEU A 60 -8.46 5.77 11.30
N ILE A 61 -7.95 4.89 10.44
CA ILE A 61 -8.66 3.69 10.00
C ILE A 61 -8.81 2.68 11.14
N CYS A 62 -7.74 2.43 11.92
CA CYS A 62 -7.74 1.54 13.07
C CYS A 62 -8.70 2.03 14.18
N ALA A 63 -8.77 3.33 14.44
CA ALA A 63 -9.70 3.88 15.43
C ALA A 63 -11.18 3.60 15.08
N GLY A 64 -11.47 3.36 13.80
CA GLY A 64 -12.81 3.12 13.29
C GLY A 64 -13.14 1.68 12.92
N THR A 65 -12.17 0.76 12.93
CA THR A 65 -12.33 -0.61 12.44
C THR A 65 -11.50 -1.59 13.27
N LYS A 66 -11.89 -2.87 13.29
CA LYS A 66 -11.05 -3.96 13.83
C LYS A 66 -10.28 -4.69 12.73
N ALA A 67 -10.09 -4.04 11.57
CA ALA A 67 -9.50 -4.67 10.41
C ALA A 67 -8.01 -4.95 10.65
N LYS A 68 -7.52 -6.09 10.16
CA LYS A 68 -6.09 -6.33 10.08
C LYS A 68 -5.52 -5.53 8.91
N ILE A 69 -4.46 -4.77 9.15
CA ILE A 69 -3.86 -3.89 8.15
C ILE A 69 -2.48 -4.41 7.78
N ALA A 70 -2.16 -4.38 6.49
CA ALA A 70 -0.80 -4.57 5.98
C ALA A 70 -0.51 -3.58 4.84
N LEU A 71 0.77 -3.23 4.67
CA LEU A 71 1.25 -2.42 3.55
C LEU A 71 2.09 -3.30 2.62
N LEU A 72 1.76 -3.34 1.34
CA LEU A 72 2.64 -3.85 0.29
C LEU A 72 3.43 -2.66 -0.27
N GLY A 73 4.69 -2.56 0.15
CA GLY A 73 5.62 -1.55 -0.32
C GLY A 73 6.39 -2.04 -1.55
N ILE A 74 6.52 -1.20 -2.57
CA ILE A 74 7.40 -1.44 -3.72
C ILE A 74 8.56 -0.44 -3.69
N GLU A 75 9.80 -0.94 -3.73
CA GLU A 75 11.00 -0.09 -3.69
C GLU A 75 11.12 0.73 -4.99
N PRO A 76 11.04 2.06 -4.92
CA PRO A 76 11.10 2.90 -6.11
C PRO A 76 12.55 3.14 -6.55
N LYS A 77 12.75 3.43 -7.84
CA LYS A 77 14.04 3.96 -8.34
C LYS A 77 14.22 5.41 -7.91
N ASN A 78 13.26 6.25 -8.27
CA ASN A 78 13.15 7.64 -7.88
C ASN A 78 11.68 7.96 -7.59
N THR A 79 11.44 9.12 -6.97
CA THR A 79 10.10 9.63 -6.66
C THR A 79 9.99 11.11 -7.05
N ASP A 80 10.92 11.57 -7.89
CA ASP A 80 11.05 12.96 -8.25
C ASP A 80 9.95 13.36 -9.24
N PHE A 81 9.51 14.60 -9.15
CA PHE A 81 8.40 15.07 -9.96
C PHE A 81 8.77 15.11 -11.45
N GLY A 82 7.93 14.51 -12.30
CA GLY A 82 8.12 14.48 -13.75
C GLY A 82 8.90 13.27 -14.26
N GLU A 83 9.45 12.43 -13.37
CA GLU A 83 10.13 11.19 -13.74
C GLU A 83 9.13 10.08 -14.11
N GLU A 84 9.52 9.22 -15.06
CA GLU A 84 8.73 8.05 -15.43
C GLU A 84 8.98 6.87 -14.48
N VAL A 85 7.94 6.03 -14.32
CA VAL A 85 8.07 4.77 -13.59
C VAL A 85 9.05 3.85 -14.33
N SER A 86 10.15 3.52 -13.67
CA SER A 86 11.18 2.60 -14.18
C SER A 86 10.60 1.23 -14.55
N LEU A 87 11.23 0.55 -15.51
CA LEU A 87 10.79 -0.76 -16.01
C LEU A 87 10.64 -1.79 -14.89
N GLU A 88 11.61 -1.85 -13.99
CA GLU A 88 11.68 -2.78 -12.85
C GLU A 88 10.47 -2.61 -11.93
N VAL A 89 10.13 -1.35 -11.59
CA VAL A 89 8.95 -1.03 -10.79
C VAL A 89 7.65 -1.36 -11.54
N ARG A 90 7.60 -1.09 -12.85
CA ARG A 90 6.43 -1.41 -13.68
C ARG A 90 6.17 -2.92 -13.74
N GLU A 91 7.22 -3.73 -13.85
CA GLU A 91 7.13 -5.18 -13.81
C GLU A 91 6.70 -5.67 -12.42
N ALA A 92 7.24 -5.09 -11.35
CA ALA A 92 6.83 -5.38 -9.98
C ALA A 92 5.34 -5.10 -9.73
N ILE A 93 4.83 -3.96 -10.24
CA ILE A 93 3.40 -3.61 -10.14
C ILE A 93 2.55 -4.66 -10.87
N LYS A 94 2.92 -5.02 -12.11
CA LYS A 94 2.18 -6.03 -12.89
C LYS A 94 2.18 -7.39 -12.19
N GLY A 95 3.34 -7.83 -11.70
CA GLY A 95 3.48 -9.09 -10.97
C GLY A 95 2.66 -9.11 -9.68
N SER A 96 2.73 -8.04 -8.90
CA SER A 96 1.97 -7.89 -7.64
C SER A 96 0.46 -7.90 -7.89
N ALA A 97 0.00 -7.14 -8.90
CA ALA A 97 -1.43 -7.09 -9.25
C ALA A 97 -1.95 -8.45 -9.71
N LYS A 98 -1.17 -9.17 -10.55
CA LYS A 98 -1.51 -10.52 -11.00
C LYS A 98 -1.63 -11.48 -9.82
N LEU A 99 -0.64 -11.50 -8.94
CA LEU A 99 -0.63 -12.38 -7.75
C LEU A 99 -1.82 -12.10 -6.83
N ILE A 100 -2.11 -10.82 -6.56
CA ILE A 100 -3.26 -10.43 -5.73
C ILE A 100 -4.57 -10.91 -6.38
N ALA A 101 -4.74 -10.72 -7.69
CA ALA A 101 -5.95 -11.16 -8.40
C ALA A 101 -6.12 -12.69 -8.38
N GLU A 102 -5.03 -13.44 -8.55
CA GLU A 102 -5.04 -14.90 -8.49
C GLU A 102 -5.42 -15.40 -7.10
N VAL A 103 -4.79 -14.86 -6.04
CA VAL A 103 -5.09 -15.21 -4.65
C VAL A 103 -6.54 -14.86 -4.29
N LEU A 104 -7.03 -13.68 -4.65
CA LEU A 104 -8.40 -13.27 -4.37
C LEU A 104 -9.43 -14.13 -5.11
N SER A 105 -9.12 -14.55 -6.35
CA SER A 105 -10.00 -15.44 -7.12
C SER A 105 -10.12 -16.83 -6.49
N GLN A 106 -9.03 -17.34 -5.90
CA GLN A 106 -9.05 -18.61 -5.15
C GLN A 106 -9.83 -18.52 -3.83
N LEU A 107 -9.83 -17.34 -3.19
CA LEU A 107 -10.57 -17.08 -1.96
C LEU A 107 -12.06 -16.78 -2.18
N GLY A 108 -12.42 -16.29 -3.38
CA GLY A 108 -13.80 -15.95 -3.76
C GLY A 108 -14.60 -17.10 -4.37
N GLY A 109 -13.98 -18.26 -4.59
CA GLY A 109 -14.67 -19.49 -5.03
C GLY A 109 -15.27 -20.24 -3.84
N GLY A 110 -16.37 -19.72 -3.31
CA GLY A 110 -17.22 -20.35 -2.29
C GLY A 110 -18.69 -20.23 -2.68
#